data_AF-A0A1Z5JMW1-F1
#
_entry.id   AF-A0A1Z5JMW1-F1
#
_cell.length_a   1.000
_cell.length_b   1.000
_cell.length_c   1.000
_cell.angle_alpha   90.00
_cell.angle_beta   90.00
_cell.angle_gamma   90.00
#
_symmetry.space_group_name_H-M   'P 1'
#
loop_
_entity.id
_entity.type
_entity.pdbx_description
1 polymer ?
#
loop_
_entity_poly.entity_id
_entity_poly.type
_entity_poly.pdbx_seq_one_letter_code
_entity_poly.pdbx_strand_id
1 'polypeptide(L)'
;MEDVRGIEMLKVDGEVLNLLYAVVIANREQCPWTDVVQLVHRMTNLKEIKVTTSSTGAFTVMLEDLLQWMSPSMKNLKSFCVNRQVQFGFMSHTLFPLIQSSIPSSIEEVIFSNVTFRRQERQESYTIVADRFAGILTQMPNLKRLVIQRSKPWRDNPSIIRADHLQTIFRYKSLKRLALRNMALSDDDFEIVAEELTRNCTLESIDLGGKHRARSTRGYDSILRTMERQYYVKQFRLFSYNGGIGFSDERIDMFDLEIPERVQFGIDSFTKLNAADRKRIFRDEKVTRHDLFQLVEMVQDDINATFSILRSHPQIVNAFNLFEL
;
A
#
# COMPACT_ATOMS: atom_id res chain seq x y z
N MET A 1 -36.65 -16.20 -3.89
CA MET A 1 -35.76 -15.29 -4.62
C MET A 1 -36.37 -13.91 -4.46
N GLU A 2 -36.00 -13.20 -3.40
CA GLU A 2 -36.41 -11.80 -3.21
C GLU A 2 -35.29 -10.93 -3.74
N ASP A 3 -35.61 -10.26 -4.84
CA ASP A 3 -34.77 -9.35 -5.59
C ASP A 3 -34.75 -8.00 -4.86
N VAL A 4 -33.88 -7.88 -3.85
CA VAL A 4 -33.52 -6.57 -3.29
C VAL A 4 -32.59 -5.91 -4.29
N ARG A 5 -33.19 -5.19 -5.24
CA ARG A 5 -32.51 -4.42 -6.29
C ARG A 5 -31.46 -3.51 -5.65
N GLY A 6 -30.19 -3.88 -5.76
CA GLY A 6 -29.06 -3.15 -5.17
C GLY A 6 -28.05 -4.01 -4.39
N ILE A 7 -28.23 -5.32 -4.26
CA ILE A 7 -27.18 -6.19 -3.70
C ILE A 7 -27.05 -7.42 -4.59
N GLU A 8 -26.06 -7.45 -5.48
CA GLU A 8 -25.71 -8.67 -6.19
C GLU A 8 -24.94 -9.58 -5.23
N MET A 9 -25.62 -10.57 -4.65
CA MET A 9 -24.91 -11.72 -4.11
C MET A 9 -24.37 -12.52 -5.30
N LEU A 10 -23.07 -12.42 -5.57
CA LEU A 10 -22.41 -13.25 -6.58
C LEU A 10 -22.52 -14.72 -6.15
N LYS A 11 -23.37 -15.46 -6.85
CA LYS A 11 -23.49 -16.91 -6.76
C LYS A 11 -22.39 -17.50 -7.64
N VAL A 12 -21.43 -18.20 -7.05
CA VAL A 12 -20.39 -18.92 -7.80
C VAL A 12 -20.66 -20.42 -7.70
N ASP A 13 -20.89 -21.02 -8.88
CA ASP A 13 -20.77 -22.43 -9.25
C ASP A 13 -21.48 -23.50 -8.42
N GLY A 14 -22.79 -23.62 -8.60
CA GLY A 14 -23.52 -24.92 -8.64
C GLY A 14 -23.57 -25.80 -7.38
N GLU A 15 -22.71 -25.58 -6.39
CA GLU A 15 -22.64 -26.30 -5.13
C GLU A 15 -22.72 -25.29 -3.97
N VAL A 16 -23.36 -25.70 -2.88
CA VAL A 16 -23.56 -24.88 -1.68
C VAL A 16 -22.21 -24.65 -1.00
N LEU A 17 -21.44 -23.68 -1.49
CA LEU A 17 -20.14 -23.31 -0.94
C LEU A 17 -20.31 -22.26 0.17
N ASN A 18 -19.80 -22.62 1.34
CA ASN A 18 -19.65 -21.84 2.58
C ASN A 18 -18.71 -20.61 2.44
N LEU A 19 -18.77 -19.91 1.33
CA LEU A 19 -17.98 -18.72 1.00
C LEU A 19 -18.96 -17.65 0.50
N LEU A 20 -19.73 -17.08 1.42
CA LEU A 20 -20.55 -15.91 1.10
C LEU A 20 -19.62 -14.73 0.77
N TYR A 21 -19.61 -14.33 -0.48
CA TYR A 21 -19.16 -13.02 -0.93
C TYR A 21 -20.39 -12.10 -0.96
N ALA A 22 -20.38 -11.02 -0.17
CA ALA A 22 -21.38 -9.97 -0.29
C ALA A 22 -20.80 -8.83 -1.14
N VAL A 23 -21.28 -8.69 -2.39
CA VAL A 23 -21.08 -7.47 -3.16
C VAL A 23 -22.27 -6.57 -2.91
N VAL A 24 -22.08 -5.60 -2.02
CA VAL A 24 -23.11 -4.60 -1.73
C VAL A 24 -23.04 -3.51 -2.81
N ILE A 25 -23.93 -3.58 -3.80
CA ILE A 25 -24.09 -2.54 -4.86
C ILE A 25 -25.16 -1.53 -4.43
N ALA A 26 -25.02 -0.94 -3.26
CA ALA A 26 -26.05 -0.04 -2.77
C ALA A 26 -26.12 1.23 -3.64
N ASN A 27 -27.22 1.38 -4.38
CA ASN A 27 -27.73 2.68 -4.80
C ASN A 27 -28.55 3.23 -3.63
N ARG A 28 -28.13 4.36 -3.03
CA ARG A 28 -28.78 4.95 -1.84
C ARG A 28 -30.25 5.32 -2.08
N GLU A 29 -30.62 5.55 -3.34
CA GLU A 29 -32.00 5.82 -3.74
C GLU A 29 -32.91 4.58 -3.61
N GLN A 30 -32.33 3.38 -3.60
CA GLN A 30 -33.07 2.11 -3.64
C GLN A 30 -32.95 1.29 -2.34
N CYS A 31 -31.90 1.51 -1.53
CA CYS A 31 -31.72 0.83 -0.25
C CYS A 31 -31.12 1.77 0.81
N PRO A 32 -31.81 2.01 1.94
CA PRO A 32 -31.25 2.72 3.10
C PRO A 32 -29.98 2.05 3.62
N TRP A 33 -29.00 2.86 4.05
CA TRP A 33 -27.71 2.34 4.53
C TRP A 33 -27.83 1.49 5.80
N THR A 34 -28.83 1.78 6.62
CA THR A 34 -29.18 1.00 7.83
C THR A 34 -29.52 -0.44 7.50
N ASP A 35 -30.21 -0.67 6.38
CA ASP A 35 -30.68 -2.00 5.98
C ASP A 35 -29.51 -2.84 5.47
N VAL A 36 -28.58 -2.19 4.76
CA VAL A 36 -27.29 -2.77 4.37
C VAL A 36 -26.50 -3.20 5.61
N VAL A 37 -26.33 -2.33 6.61
CA VAL A 37 -25.58 -2.65 7.83
C VAL A 37 -26.19 -3.86 8.54
N GLN A 38 -27.51 -3.86 8.74
CA GLN A 38 -28.23 -4.96 9.39
C GLN A 38 -28.08 -6.27 8.62
N LEU A 39 -28.12 -6.22 7.29
CA LEU A 39 -27.92 -7.39 6.44
C LEU A 39 -26.50 -7.95 6.59
N VAL A 40 -25.48 -7.11 6.49
CA VAL A 40 -24.07 -7.54 6.63
C VAL A 40 -23.85 -8.14 8.03
N HIS A 41 -24.42 -7.56 9.09
CA HIS A 41 -24.34 -8.10 10.46
C HIS A 41 -24.94 -9.49 10.63
N ARG A 42 -25.93 -9.87 9.82
CA ARG A 42 -26.50 -11.24 9.83
C ARG A 42 -25.59 -12.26 9.13
N MET A 43 -24.61 -11.81 8.35
CA MET A 43 -23.70 -12.68 7.60
C MET A 43 -22.41 -12.96 8.40
N THR A 44 -22.50 -13.82 9.42
CA THR A 44 -21.37 -14.13 10.32
C THR A 44 -20.21 -14.90 9.67
N ASN A 45 -20.45 -15.50 8.49
CA ASN A 45 -19.47 -16.32 7.76
C ASN A 45 -18.78 -15.59 6.60
N LEU A 46 -18.94 -14.26 6.48
CA LEU A 46 -18.27 -13.48 5.44
C LEU A 46 -16.75 -13.60 5.54
N LYS A 47 -16.10 -13.83 4.40
CA LYS A 47 -14.62 -13.78 4.28
C LYS A 47 -14.11 -12.51 3.64
N GLU A 48 -14.93 -11.85 2.83
CA GLU A 48 -14.57 -10.64 2.13
C GLU A 48 -15.77 -9.69 2.06
N ILE A 49 -15.49 -8.40 2.26
CA ILE A 49 -16.42 -7.31 1.98
C ILE A 49 -15.77 -6.42 0.92
N LYS A 50 -16.49 -6.24 -0.19
CA LYS A 50 -16.04 -5.38 -1.29
C LYS A 50 -17.11 -4.36 -1.64
N VAL A 51 -16.73 -3.08 -1.58
CA VAL A 51 -17.60 -1.93 -1.86
C VAL A 51 -17.12 -1.24 -3.13
N THR A 52 -17.91 -1.34 -4.20
CA THR A 52 -17.62 -0.78 -5.54
C THR A 52 -18.79 0.05 -6.05
N THR A 53 -18.54 1.09 -6.85
CA THR A 53 -19.57 1.92 -7.55
C THR A 53 -19.68 1.56 -9.01
N SER A 54 -20.86 1.80 -9.59
CA SER A 54 -21.00 2.07 -11.02
C SER A 54 -20.35 3.40 -11.40
N SER A 55 -19.88 3.52 -12.63
CA SER A 55 -19.10 4.65 -13.16
C SER A 55 -19.79 6.02 -13.13
N THR A 56 -21.09 6.08 -12.82
CA THR A 56 -21.93 7.27 -13.02
C THR A 56 -22.33 8.00 -11.73
N GLY A 57 -22.07 7.44 -10.54
CA GLY A 57 -22.49 8.03 -9.26
C GLY A 57 -21.32 8.54 -8.40
N ALA A 58 -21.31 9.83 -8.07
CA ALA A 58 -20.41 10.39 -7.05
C ALA A 58 -20.91 10.05 -5.64
N PHE A 59 -20.84 8.77 -5.26
CA PHE A 59 -21.23 8.34 -3.92
C PHE A 59 -20.07 8.44 -2.94
N THR A 60 -20.33 9.08 -1.80
CA THR A 60 -19.40 9.18 -0.68
C THR A 60 -19.80 8.18 0.39
N VAL A 61 -18.85 7.32 0.80
CA VAL A 61 -19.01 6.47 2.00
C VAL A 61 -18.19 7.05 3.14
N MET A 62 -18.79 7.17 4.33
CA MET A 62 -18.06 7.52 5.55
C MET A 62 -17.35 6.29 6.12
N LEU A 63 -16.12 6.46 6.63
CA LEU A 63 -15.41 5.33 7.23
C LEU A 63 -16.12 4.80 8.49
N GLU A 64 -16.82 5.63 9.28
CA GLU A 64 -17.59 5.11 10.42
C GLU A 64 -18.65 4.11 9.96
N ASP A 65 -19.39 4.43 8.91
CA ASP A 65 -20.42 3.55 8.38
C ASP A 65 -19.82 2.21 7.94
N LEU A 66 -18.64 2.26 7.32
CA LEU A 66 -17.88 1.08 6.90
C LEU A 66 -17.37 0.26 8.08
N LEU A 67 -16.89 0.91 9.14
CA LEU A 67 -16.43 0.22 10.33
C LEU A 67 -17.59 -0.34 11.16
N GLN A 68 -18.75 0.31 11.14
CA GLN A 68 -19.96 -0.26 11.72
C GLN A 68 -20.34 -1.58 11.07
N TRP A 69 -19.95 -1.83 9.81
CA TRP A 69 -20.17 -3.13 9.17
C TRP A 69 -19.29 -4.21 9.78
N MET A 70 -18.14 -3.84 10.34
CA MET A 70 -17.26 -4.78 11.01
C MET A 70 -17.82 -5.09 12.40
N SER A 71 -18.15 -6.36 12.62
CA SER A 71 -18.57 -6.85 13.94
C SER A 71 -17.60 -7.92 14.43
N PRO A 72 -17.31 -8.00 15.74
CA PRO A 72 -16.51 -9.09 16.32
C PRO A 72 -17.04 -10.49 15.98
N SER A 73 -18.32 -10.60 15.63
CA SER A 73 -18.95 -11.86 15.20
C SER A 73 -18.44 -12.34 13.84
N MET A 74 -17.86 -11.45 13.00
CA MET A 74 -17.31 -11.77 11.68
C MET A 74 -15.90 -12.36 11.77
N LYS A 75 -15.76 -13.44 12.54
CA LYS A 75 -14.46 -14.10 12.81
C LYS A 75 -13.74 -14.61 11.57
N ASN A 76 -14.46 -14.74 10.45
CA ASN A 76 -13.95 -15.24 9.19
C ASN A 76 -13.56 -14.12 8.20
N LEU A 77 -13.82 -12.85 8.52
CA LEU A 77 -13.57 -11.73 7.62
C LEU A 77 -12.06 -11.52 7.47
N LYS A 78 -11.53 -11.74 6.27
CA LYS A 78 -10.11 -11.65 5.93
C LYS A 78 -9.78 -10.41 5.09
N SER A 79 -10.69 -9.99 4.22
CA SER A 79 -10.43 -8.89 3.28
C SER A 79 -11.52 -7.83 3.32
N PHE A 80 -11.10 -6.57 3.34
CA PHE A 80 -11.96 -5.41 3.33
C PHE A 80 -11.51 -4.43 2.25
N CYS A 81 -12.32 -4.27 1.20
CA CYS A 81 -11.97 -3.49 0.04
C CYS A 81 -13.04 -2.43 -0.25
N VAL A 82 -12.62 -1.18 -0.41
CA VAL A 82 -13.47 -0.07 -0.79
C VAL A 82 -12.81 0.67 -1.95
N ASN A 83 -13.40 0.55 -3.13
CA ASN A 83 -12.93 1.18 -4.36
C ASN A 83 -13.93 2.26 -4.80
N ARG A 84 -14.02 3.34 -4.01
CA ARG A 84 -14.95 4.46 -4.18
C ARG A 84 -14.33 5.75 -3.65
N GLN A 85 -14.99 6.89 -3.85
CA GLN A 85 -14.64 8.10 -3.12
C GLN A 85 -15.01 7.95 -1.63
N VAL A 86 -14.17 7.24 -0.86
CA VAL A 86 -14.30 7.14 0.59
C VAL A 86 -14.02 8.52 1.15
N GLN A 87 -14.97 9.09 1.88
CA GLN A 87 -14.68 10.26 2.69
C GLN A 87 -14.39 9.79 4.10
N PHE A 88 -13.18 10.07 4.54
CA PHE A 88 -12.89 10.02 5.96
C PHE A 88 -13.42 11.33 6.54
N GLY A 89 -14.47 11.24 7.34
CA GLY A 89 -15.07 12.38 8.05
C GLY A 89 -15.05 12.18 9.57
N PHE A 90 -15.96 12.87 10.27
CA PHE A 90 -15.94 12.95 11.73
C PHE A 90 -16.42 11.67 12.40
N MET A 91 -15.48 10.89 12.92
CA MET A 91 -15.82 9.86 13.90
C MET A 91 -16.14 10.52 15.23
N SER A 92 -17.28 10.21 15.83
CA SER A 92 -17.55 10.61 17.21
C SER A 92 -16.41 10.10 18.11
N HIS A 93 -15.80 11.00 18.89
CA HIS A 93 -14.77 10.65 19.88
C HIS A 93 -15.25 9.58 20.88
N THR A 94 -16.57 9.50 21.09
CA THR A 94 -17.21 8.52 21.97
C THR A 94 -17.42 7.18 21.28
N LEU A 95 -17.82 7.18 20.01
CA LEU A 95 -18.11 5.94 19.27
C LEU A 95 -16.85 5.29 18.69
N PHE A 96 -15.82 6.08 18.39
CA PHE A 96 -14.62 5.58 17.74
C PHE A 96 -13.91 4.47 18.53
N PRO A 97 -13.66 4.59 19.85
CA PRO A 97 -13.05 3.51 20.62
C PRO A 97 -13.89 2.21 20.60
N LEU A 98 -15.21 2.34 20.64
CA LEU A 98 -16.14 1.20 20.60
C LEU A 98 -16.07 0.49 19.24
N ILE A 99 -16.13 1.27 18.15
CA ILE A 99 -16.01 0.78 16.77
C ILE A 99 -14.62 0.17 16.54
N GLN A 100 -13.57 0.80 17.06
CA GLN A 100 -12.19 0.32 16.96
C GLN A 100 -12.02 -1.05 17.63
N SER A 101 -12.60 -1.24 18.83
CA SER A 101 -12.58 -2.54 19.51
C SER A 101 -13.40 -3.64 18.81
N SER A 102 -14.24 -3.24 17.85
CA SER A 102 -15.14 -4.13 17.13
C SER A 102 -14.53 -4.73 15.85
N ILE A 103 -13.33 -4.27 15.46
CA ILE A 103 -12.64 -4.71 14.26
C ILE A 103 -12.18 -6.17 14.41
N PRO A 104 -12.58 -7.08 13.51
CA PRO A 104 -12.12 -8.46 13.53
C PRO A 104 -10.61 -8.57 13.40
N SER A 105 -9.97 -9.26 14.35
CA SER A 105 -8.54 -9.54 14.29
C SER A 105 -8.15 -10.48 13.14
N SER A 106 -9.13 -11.11 12.48
CA SER A 106 -8.95 -12.00 11.32
C SER A 106 -8.61 -11.27 10.02
N ILE A 107 -8.73 -9.95 9.98
CA ILE A 107 -8.46 -9.16 8.77
C ILE A 107 -6.98 -9.26 8.41
N GLU A 108 -6.74 -9.70 7.17
CA GLU A 108 -5.42 -9.86 6.56
C GLU A 108 -5.19 -8.81 5.44
N GLU A 109 -6.25 -8.22 4.88
CA GLU A 109 -6.16 -7.29 3.77
C GLU A 109 -7.13 -6.12 3.91
N VAL A 110 -6.61 -4.91 3.71
CA VAL A 110 -7.38 -3.68 3.67
C VAL A 110 -6.99 -2.88 2.43
N ILE A 111 -7.99 -2.53 1.62
CA ILE A 111 -7.81 -1.73 0.40
C ILE A 111 -8.78 -0.56 0.44
N PHE A 112 -8.23 0.65 0.44
CA PHE A 112 -8.96 1.89 0.24
C PHE A 112 -8.45 2.58 -1.00
N SER A 113 -9.22 2.55 -2.09
CA SER A 113 -8.90 3.26 -3.33
C SER A 113 -9.79 4.47 -3.49
N ASN A 114 -9.26 5.53 -4.11
CA ASN A 114 -9.92 6.82 -4.32
C ASN A 114 -10.34 7.57 -3.06
N VAL A 115 -9.56 7.41 -1.99
CA VAL A 115 -9.80 8.06 -0.70
C VAL A 115 -9.72 9.59 -0.81
N THR A 116 -10.69 10.26 -0.19
CA THR A 116 -10.69 11.69 0.11
C THR A 116 -10.79 11.86 1.62
N PHE A 117 -9.97 12.70 2.22
CA PHE A 117 -10.14 13.08 3.63
C PHE A 117 -10.85 14.42 3.65
N ARG A 118 -12.03 14.51 4.27
CA ARG A 118 -12.77 15.76 4.36
C ARG A 118 -12.86 16.20 5.81
N ARG A 119 -12.59 17.48 6.05
CA ARG A 119 -13.01 18.17 7.27
C ARG A 119 -14.53 18.28 7.26
N GLN A 120 -15.17 17.90 8.35
CA GLN A 120 -16.59 18.14 8.53
C GLN A 120 -16.86 19.56 9.06
N GLU A 121 -15.94 20.09 9.89
CA GLU A 121 -16.03 21.43 10.47
C GLU A 121 -14.77 22.27 10.21
N ARG A 122 -14.91 23.60 10.26
CA ARG A 122 -13.79 24.53 10.02
C ARG A 122 -12.63 24.36 11.02
N GLN A 123 -12.88 23.78 12.20
CA GLN A 123 -11.90 23.70 13.29
C GLN A 123 -11.14 22.35 13.36
N GLU A 124 -11.64 21.25 12.80
CA GLU A 124 -10.99 19.95 12.99
C GLU A 124 -9.72 19.79 12.16
N SER A 125 -8.57 19.51 12.76
CA SER A 125 -7.36 19.27 11.98
C SER A 125 -7.44 17.95 11.21
N TYR A 126 -6.96 17.92 9.96
CA TYR A 126 -6.81 16.69 9.16
C TYR A 126 -5.98 15.62 9.87
N THR A 127 -5.12 16.02 10.80
CA THR A 127 -4.32 15.12 11.64
C THR A 127 -5.20 14.21 12.50
N ILE A 128 -6.33 14.69 13.02
CA ILE A 128 -7.22 13.90 13.89
C ILE A 128 -7.78 12.68 13.14
N VAL A 129 -8.16 12.87 11.88
CA VAL A 129 -8.70 11.81 11.03
C VAL A 129 -7.63 10.75 10.73
N ALA A 130 -6.40 11.18 10.50
CA ALA A 130 -5.26 10.30 10.26
C ALA A 130 -4.83 9.54 11.52
N ASP A 131 -4.82 10.19 12.70
CA ASP A 131 -4.51 9.57 13.98
C ASP A 131 -5.48 8.43 14.29
N ARG A 132 -6.77 8.64 14.06
CA ARG A 132 -7.80 7.61 14.20
C ARG A 132 -7.57 6.46 13.21
N PHE A 133 -7.26 6.78 11.96
CA PHE A 133 -6.94 5.75 10.98
C PHE A 133 -5.72 4.91 11.39
N ALA A 134 -4.65 5.54 11.87
CA ALA A 134 -3.51 4.82 12.43
C ALA A 134 -3.93 3.95 13.63
N GLY A 135 -4.82 4.46 14.49
CA GLY A 135 -5.44 3.71 15.58
C GLY A 135 -6.17 2.45 15.11
N ILE A 136 -6.96 2.52 14.04
CA ILE A 136 -7.64 1.35 13.42
C ILE A 136 -6.62 0.29 13.02
N LEU A 137 -5.52 0.68 12.37
CA LEU A 137 -4.50 -0.26 11.92
C LEU A 137 -3.87 -1.04 13.07
N THR A 138 -3.77 -0.47 14.27
CA THR A 138 -3.25 -1.18 15.45
C THR A 138 -4.13 -2.35 15.89
N GLN A 139 -5.40 -2.41 15.46
CA GLN A 139 -6.35 -3.47 15.82
C GLN A 139 -6.35 -4.67 14.87
N MET A 140 -5.55 -4.65 13.81
CA MET A 140 -5.55 -5.67 12.76
C MET A 140 -4.25 -6.50 12.77
N PRO A 141 -3.91 -7.20 13.86
CA PRO A 141 -2.56 -7.78 14.07
C PRO A 141 -2.12 -8.74 12.95
N ASN A 142 -3.06 -9.29 12.19
CA ASN A 142 -2.83 -10.20 11.07
C ASN A 142 -2.77 -9.51 9.70
N LEU A 143 -2.77 -8.18 9.63
CA LEU A 143 -2.77 -7.41 8.39
C LEU A 143 -1.50 -7.66 7.56
N LYS A 144 -1.67 -8.36 6.43
CA LYS A 144 -0.63 -8.69 5.46
C LYS A 144 -0.54 -7.69 4.31
N ARG A 145 -1.66 -7.05 3.96
CA ARG A 145 -1.72 -6.09 2.86
C ARG A 145 -2.53 -4.85 3.22
N LEU A 146 -1.91 -3.69 3.03
CA LEU A 146 -2.54 -2.38 3.19
C LEU A 146 -2.38 -1.59 1.91
N VAL A 147 -3.49 -1.14 1.33
CA VAL A 147 -3.51 -0.23 0.18
C VAL A 147 -4.34 0.97 0.53
N ILE A 148 -3.75 2.16 0.42
CA ILE A 148 -4.44 3.43 0.55
C ILE A 148 -4.03 4.26 -0.67
N GLN A 149 -4.98 4.55 -1.53
CA GLN A 149 -4.77 5.35 -2.72
C GLN A 149 -5.73 6.53 -2.69
N ARG A 150 -5.17 7.73 -2.75
CA ARG A 150 -5.97 8.95 -2.84
C ARG A 150 -6.36 9.25 -4.28
N SER A 151 -7.57 9.78 -4.44
CA SER A 151 -8.15 10.12 -5.75
C SER A 151 -7.46 11.31 -6.42
N LYS A 152 -7.03 12.31 -5.63
CA LYS A 152 -6.29 13.48 -6.12
C LYS A 152 -5.14 13.84 -5.18
N PRO A 153 -3.95 14.20 -5.71
CA PRO A 153 -2.87 14.77 -4.92
C PRO A 153 -3.31 16.15 -4.39
N TRP A 154 -3.08 16.43 -3.11
CA TRP A 154 -3.51 17.69 -2.49
C TRP A 154 -2.51 18.81 -2.80
N ARG A 155 -2.90 19.81 -3.61
CA ARG A 155 -2.01 20.93 -3.95
C ARG A 155 -1.62 21.77 -2.71
N ASP A 156 -2.49 21.90 -1.69
CA ASP A 156 -2.30 22.93 -0.64
C ASP A 156 -2.30 22.49 0.83
N ASN A 157 -2.31 21.19 1.17
CA ASN A 157 -2.44 20.73 2.57
C ASN A 157 -1.35 19.70 2.98
N PRO A 158 -0.70 19.80 4.16
CA PRO A 158 0.35 18.88 4.64
C PRO A 158 0.00 17.40 4.49
N SER A 159 1.03 16.55 4.47
CA SER A 159 0.86 15.09 4.46
C SER A 159 -0.17 14.69 5.52
N ILE A 160 -1.19 13.94 5.10
CA ILE A 160 -2.23 13.44 6.01
C ILE A 160 -1.62 12.39 6.93
N ILE A 161 -0.68 11.62 6.40
CA ILE A 161 0.07 10.62 7.16
C ILE A 161 1.25 11.34 7.80
N ARG A 162 1.29 11.37 9.13
CA ARG A 162 2.41 11.94 9.88
C ARG A 162 3.56 10.94 10.00
N ALA A 163 4.70 11.44 10.45
CA ALA A 163 5.87 10.66 10.82
C ALA A 163 5.54 9.44 11.70
N ASP A 164 4.77 9.63 12.76
CA ASP A 164 4.39 8.58 13.71
C ASP A 164 3.47 7.52 13.10
N HIS A 165 2.64 7.90 12.13
CA HIS A 165 1.81 6.95 11.37
C HIS A 165 2.68 6.10 10.44
N LEU A 166 3.64 6.71 9.74
CA LEU A 166 4.60 5.97 8.92
C LEU A 166 5.40 4.98 9.77
N GLN A 167 5.91 5.41 10.92
CA GLN A 167 6.59 4.52 11.86
C GLN A 167 5.70 3.34 12.28
N THR A 168 4.44 3.61 12.63
CA THR A 168 3.48 2.56 13.01
C THR A 168 3.27 1.55 11.88
N ILE A 169 3.05 2.03 10.66
CA ILE A 169 2.81 1.18 9.48
C ILE A 169 4.05 0.35 9.14
N PHE A 170 5.25 0.95 9.14
CA PHE A 170 6.48 0.26 8.79
C PHE A 170 7.00 -0.67 9.90
N ARG A 171 6.54 -0.53 11.14
CA ARG A 171 6.87 -1.47 12.22
C ARG A 171 5.94 -2.69 12.28
N TYR A 172 4.89 -2.73 11.46
CA TYR A 172 3.92 -3.80 11.43
C TYR A 172 4.54 -5.13 10.97
N LYS A 173 4.58 -6.12 11.87
CA LYS A 173 5.34 -7.38 11.64
C LYS A 173 4.64 -8.38 10.73
N SER A 174 3.33 -8.30 10.59
CA SER A 174 2.55 -9.15 9.67
C SER A 174 2.46 -8.55 8.26
N LEU A 175 2.76 -7.25 8.11
CA LEU A 175 2.57 -6.54 6.85
C LEU A 175 3.67 -6.92 5.86
N LYS A 176 3.24 -7.41 4.69
CA LYS A 176 4.08 -7.82 3.56
C LYS A 176 3.98 -6.87 2.38
N ARG A 177 2.81 -6.27 2.17
CA ARG A 177 2.51 -5.41 1.02
C ARG A 177 1.91 -4.10 1.50
N LEU A 178 2.55 -3.00 1.13
CA LEU A 178 2.12 -1.65 1.47
C LEU A 178 1.99 -0.81 0.20
N ALA A 179 0.87 -0.14 0.03
CA ALA A 179 0.72 0.91 -0.97
C ALA A 179 0.12 2.17 -0.34
N LEU A 180 0.85 3.28 -0.41
CA LEU A 180 0.45 4.60 0.08
C LEU A 180 0.54 5.61 -1.07
N ARG A 181 -0.44 5.55 -1.98
CA ARG A 181 -0.39 6.30 -3.24
C ARG A 181 -1.01 7.68 -3.14
N ASN A 182 -0.37 8.66 -3.77
CA ASN A 182 -0.81 10.07 -3.79
C ASN A 182 -0.94 10.68 -2.38
N MET A 183 -0.04 10.33 -1.46
CA MET A 183 -0.07 10.83 -0.07
C MET A 183 0.60 12.18 0.13
N ALA A 184 1.22 12.74 -0.92
CA ALA A 184 1.94 14.01 -0.86
C ALA A 184 3.08 14.00 0.17
N LEU A 185 3.88 12.92 0.16
CA LEU A 185 5.01 12.74 1.07
C LEU A 185 6.09 13.79 0.80
N SER A 186 6.67 14.33 1.86
CA SER A 186 7.78 15.28 1.84
C SER A 186 9.14 14.57 1.95
N ASP A 187 10.24 15.33 1.84
CA ASP A 187 11.58 14.78 2.05
C ASP A 187 11.76 14.18 3.44
N ASP A 188 11.22 14.83 4.48
CA ASP A 188 11.28 14.34 5.86
C ASP A 188 10.51 13.02 6.02
N ASP A 189 9.36 12.89 5.36
CA ASP A 189 8.57 11.65 5.37
C ASP A 189 9.35 10.49 4.73
N PHE A 190 10.09 10.75 3.64
CA PHE A 190 10.94 9.74 3.02
C PHE A 190 12.16 9.37 3.87
N GLU A 191 12.74 10.31 4.61
CA GLU A 191 13.81 10.00 5.58
C GLU A 191 13.30 9.08 6.69
N ILE A 192 12.10 9.31 7.21
CA ILE A 192 11.46 8.43 8.20
C ILE A 192 11.20 7.04 7.62
N VAL A 193 10.67 6.97 6.39
CA VAL A 193 10.50 5.70 5.69
C VAL A 193 11.85 4.99 5.55
N ALA A 194 12.90 5.70 5.15
CA ALA A 194 14.25 5.15 5.00
C ALA A 194 14.78 4.60 6.33
N GLU A 195 14.60 5.32 7.44
CA GLU A 195 15.00 4.86 8.78
C GLU A 195 14.26 3.57 9.16
N GLU A 196 12.93 3.56 9.05
CA GLU A 196 12.12 2.42 9.47
C GLU A 196 12.33 1.19 8.58
N LEU A 197 12.62 1.39 7.29
CA LEU A 197 13.01 0.33 6.37
C LEU A 197 14.29 -0.39 6.77
N THR A 198 15.24 0.28 7.43
CA THR A 198 16.45 -0.39 7.93
C THR A 198 16.13 -1.47 8.98
N ARG A 199 15.02 -1.28 9.72
CA ARG A 199 14.56 -2.16 10.80
C ARG A 199 13.49 -3.14 10.33
N ASN A 200 12.79 -2.84 9.24
CA ASN A 200 11.76 -3.70 8.69
C ASN A 200 12.36 -4.89 7.91
N CYS A 201 11.91 -6.09 8.26
CA CYS A 201 12.31 -7.35 7.65
C CYS A 201 11.14 -8.18 7.10
N THR A 202 9.96 -7.56 6.96
CA THR A 202 8.70 -8.26 6.65
C THR A 202 8.03 -7.74 5.40
N LEU A 203 8.21 -6.46 5.07
CA LEU A 203 7.71 -5.85 3.85
C LEU A 203 8.50 -6.39 2.65
N GLU A 204 7.76 -6.96 1.71
CA GLU A 204 8.27 -7.52 0.45
C GLU A 204 7.93 -6.59 -0.73
N SER A 205 6.84 -5.82 -0.65
CA SER A 205 6.37 -4.93 -1.71
C SER A 205 5.89 -3.59 -1.16
N ILE A 206 6.41 -2.50 -1.72
CA ILE A 206 6.12 -1.13 -1.29
C ILE A 206 5.78 -0.27 -2.52
N ASP A 207 4.67 0.44 -2.46
CA ASP A 207 4.25 1.38 -3.50
C ASP A 207 3.88 2.72 -2.87
N LEU A 208 4.81 3.66 -2.92
CA LEU A 208 4.62 5.05 -2.54
C LEU A 208 4.33 5.92 -3.77
N GLY A 209 3.88 5.35 -4.89
CA GLY A 209 3.68 6.06 -6.15
C GLY A 209 2.70 7.24 -6.05
N GLY A 210 2.97 8.32 -6.79
CA GLY A 210 2.04 9.45 -6.92
C GLY A 210 2.76 10.78 -7.05
N LYS A 211 2.01 11.88 -6.88
CA LYS A 211 2.63 13.21 -6.74
C LYS A 211 3.06 13.45 -5.29
N HIS A 212 4.34 13.75 -5.12
CA HIS A 212 4.99 14.01 -3.83
C HIS A 212 5.27 15.50 -3.64
N ARG A 213 5.55 15.88 -2.40
CA ARG A 213 5.95 17.23 -2.00
C ARG A 213 7.45 17.37 -1.77
N ALA A 214 8.22 16.29 -1.93
CA ALA A 214 9.67 16.34 -1.90
C ALA A 214 10.15 17.47 -2.83
N ARG A 215 10.90 18.41 -2.25
CA ARG A 215 11.41 19.60 -2.96
C ARG A 215 12.87 19.46 -3.33
N SER A 216 13.47 18.32 -2.96
CA SER A 216 14.87 18.01 -3.17
C SER A 216 15.03 16.52 -3.45
N THR A 217 16.28 16.10 -3.69
CA THR A 217 16.65 14.69 -3.87
C THR A 217 16.87 13.99 -2.54
N ARG A 218 16.93 14.73 -1.43
CA ARG A 218 17.38 14.24 -0.11
C ARG A 218 16.55 13.06 0.39
N GLY A 219 15.21 13.17 0.32
CA GLY A 219 14.33 12.08 0.74
C GLY A 219 14.52 10.83 -0.12
N TYR A 220 14.58 11.01 -1.44
CA TYR A 220 14.77 9.93 -2.40
C TYR A 220 16.14 9.24 -2.27
N ASP A 221 17.21 10.01 -2.11
CA ASP A 221 18.57 9.51 -1.88
C ASP A 221 18.65 8.70 -0.58
N SER A 222 17.90 9.10 0.45
CA SER A 222 17.82 8.35 1.70
C SER A 222 17.19 6.97 1.50
N ILE A 223 16.11 6.87 0.71
CA ILE A 223 15.52 5.58 0.33
C ILE A 223 16.53 4.73 -0.44
N LEU A 224 17.19 5.30 -1.45
CA LEU A 224 18.18 4.58 -2.26
C LEU A 224 19.33 4.02 -1.42
N ARG A 225 19.89 4.84 -0.52
CA ARG A 225 20.95 4.40 0.42
C ARG A 225 20.45 3.31 1.37
N THR A 226 19.20 3.38 1.82
CA THR A 226 18.62 2.30 2.62
C THR A 226 18.49 1.01 1.81
N MET A 227 18.03 1.08 0.56
CA MET A 227 17.90 -0.09 -0.32
C MET A 227 19.23 -0.81 -0.57
N GLU A 228 20.35 -0.11 -0.52
CA GLU A 228 21.69 -0.73 -0.58
C GLU A 228 21.89 -1.78 0.54
N ARG A 229 21.36 -1.51 1.74
CA ARG A 229 21.54 -2.32 2.96
C ARG A 229 20.31 -3.15 3.34
N GLN A 230 19.20 -2.96 2.63
CA GLN A 230 17.92 -3.62 2.87
C GLN A 230 17.77 -4.80 1.89
N TYR A 231 17.45 -5.99 2.39
CA TYR A 231 17.42 -7.22 1.57
C TYR A 231 16.07 -7.92 1.43
N TYR A 232 15.02 -7.40 2.06
CA TYR A 232 13.71 -8.06 2.10
C TYR A 232 12.71 -7.50 1.08
N VAL A 233 12.85 -6.22 0.70
CA VAL A 233 11.95 -5.58 -0.27
C VAL A 233 12.35 -6.03 -1.67
N LYS A 234 11.41 -6.70 -2.34
CA LYS A 234 11.55 -7.26 -3.70
C LYS A 234 10.84 -6.42 -4.76
N GLN A 235 10.02 -5.47 -4.34
CA GLN A 235 9.34 -4.51 -5.20
C GLN A 235 9.21 -3.18 -4.47
N PHE A 236 9.66 -2.09 -5.09
CA PHE A 236 9.56 -0.76 -4.52
C PHE A 236 9.23 0.24 -5.63
N ARG A 237 8.11 0.95 -5.51
CA ARG A 237 7.72 2.02 -6.43
C ARG A 237 7.64 3.35 -5.71
N LEU A 238 8.43 4.33 -6.13
CA LEU A 238 8.32 5.73 -5.69
C LEU A 238 7.45 6.57 -6.61
N PHE A 239 7.45 6.24 -7.90
CA PHE A 239 6.78 7.02 -8.94
C PHE A 239 5.71 6.19 -9.65
N SER A 240 4.54 6.80 -9.87
CA SER A 240 3.49 6.20 -10.68
C SER A 240 3.60 6.77 -12.09
N TYR A 241 4.17 6.01 -13.01
CA TYR A 241 4.06 6.28 -14.44
C TYR A 241 2.63 5.97 -14.91
N ASN A 242 1.66 6.79 -14.51
CA ASN A 242 0.42 6.83 -15.26
C ASN A 242 0.75 7.58 -16.54
N GLY A 243 0.98 6.86 -17.65
CA GLY A 243 1.35 7.35 -18.98
C GLY A 243 0.33 8.26 -19.67
N GLY A 244 -0.42 9.06 -18.91
CA GLY A 244 -1.10 10.24 -19.40
C GLY A 244 -0.34 11.45 -18.90
N ILE A 245 0.55 11.98 -19.74
CA ILE A 245 1.01 13.37 -19.60
C ILE A 245 -0.23 14.24 -19.85
N GLY A 246 -1.08 14.37 -18.84
CA GLY A 246 -2.04 15.43 -18.76
C GLY A 246 -1.24 16.69 -18.52
N PHE A 247 -0.81 17.34 -19.60
CA PHE A 247 -0.27 18.69 -19.61
C PHE A 247 -1.36 19.66 -19.12
N SER A 248 -1.68 19.63 -17.83
CA SER A 248 -2.38 20.72 -17.19
C SER A 248 -1.32 21.68 -16.65
N ASP A 249 -0.82 22.52 -17.56
CA ASP A 249 -0.41 23.92 -17.35
C ASP A 249 0.53 24.28 -16.20
N GLU A 250 1.29 23.32 -15.67
CA GLU A 250 2.43 23.59 -14.80
C GLU A 250 3.69 23.16 -15.55
N ARG A 251 4.59 24.12 -15.78
CA ARG A 251 5.95 23.87 -16.24
C ARG A 251 6.64 22.95 -15.22
N ILE A 252 6.54 21.64 -15.41
CA ILE A 252 7.41 20.69 -14.76
C ILE A 252 8.76 20.92 -15.42
N ASP A 253 9.71 21.46 -14.65
CA ASP A 253 11.05 21.68 -15.16
C ASP A 253 11.61 20.32 -15.55
N MET A 254 12.20 20.22 -16.75
CA MET A 254 12.64 18.94 -17.30
C MET A 254 13.71 18.26 -16.40
N PHE A 255 14.40 19.05 -15.58
CA PHE A 255 15.33 18.61 -14.52
C PHE A 255 14.65 17.94 -13.32
N ASP A 256 13.37 18.20 -13.06
CA ASP A 256 12.61 17.57 -11.97
C ASP A 256 12.27 16.10 -12.25
N LEU A 257 12.42 15.64 -13.49
CA LEU A 257 12.13 14.25 -13.89
C LEU A 257 13.37 13.35 -13.86
N GLU A 258 14.56 13.87 -14.22
CA GLU A 258 15.77 13.04 -14.38
C GLU A 258 16.23 12.40 -13.05
N ILE A 259 16.07 13.12 -11.94
CA ILE A 259 16.53 12.64 -10.63
C ILE A 259 15.61 11.53 -10.07
N PRO A 260 14.28 11.69 -10.06
CA PRO A 260 13.34 10.60 -9.80
C PRO A 260 13.64 9.31 -10.56
N GLU A 261 13.91 9.41 -11.87
CA GLU A 261 14.15 8.26 -12.72
C GLU A 261 15.44 7.55 -12.33
N ARG A 262 16.52 8.30 -12.09
CA ARG A 262 17.79 7.73 -11.64
C ARG A 262 17.66 7.02 -10.28
N VAL A 263 16.93 7.61 -9.33
CA VAL A 263 16.70 6.99 -8.03
C VAL A 263 15.86 5.72 -8.19
N GLN A 264 14.76 5.78 -8.95
CA GLN A 264 13.90 4.62 -9.18
C GLN A 264 14.66 3.49 -9.87
N PHE A 265 15.50 3.81 -10.86
CA PHE A 265 16.36 2.85 -11.52
C PHE A 265 17.27 2.14 -10.50
N GLY A 266 17.96 2.89 -9.63
CA GLY A 266 18.81 2.29 -8.60
C GLY A 266 18.05 1.42 -7.61
N ILE A 267 16.85 1.85 -7.22
CA ILE A 267 15.94 1.05 -6.38
C ILE A 267 15.53 -0.24 -7.10
N ASP A 268 15.15 -0.17 -8.38
CA ASP A 268 14.75 -1.32 -9.18
C ASP A 268 15.88 -2.36 -9.22
N SER A 269 17.12 -1.93 -9.47
CA SER A 269 18.29 -2.82 -9.41
C SER A 269 18.43 -3.53 -8.06
N PHE A 270 18.29 -2.80 -6.94
CA PHE A 270 18.35 -3.43 -5.61
C PHE A 270 17.19 -4.38 -5.35
N THR A 271 15.98 -4.07 -5.80
CA THR A 271 14.82 -4.96 -5.63
C THR A 271 14.94 -6.23 -6.47
N LYS A 272 15.48 -6.16 -7.70
CA LYS A 272 15.82 -7.32 -8.52
C LYS A 272 16.85 -8.21 -7.83
N LEU A 273 17.92 -7.60 -7.30
CA LEU A 273 18.93 -8.32 -6.52
C LEU A 273 18.32 -9.01 -5.28
N ASN A 274 17.44 -8.32 -4.55
CA ASN A 274 16.76 -8.89 -3.39
C ASN A 274 15.81 -10.04 -3.78
N ALA A 275 15.14 -9.95 -4.94
CA ALA A 275 14.31 -11.02 -5.47
C ALA A 275 15.14 -12.26 -5.83
N ALA A 276 16.37 -12.07 -6.29
CA ALA A 276 17.36 -13.10 -6.55
C ALA A 276 18.15 -13.54 -5.29
N ASP A 277 17.62 -13.24 -4.10
CA ASP A 277 18.19 -13.63 -2.80
C ASP A 277 19.62 -13.12 -2.52
N ARG A 278 19.88 -11.86 -2.91
CA ARG A 278 21.12 -11.12 -2.56
C ARG A 278 21.50 -11.28 -1.08
N LYS A 279 20.53 -11.39 -0.17
CA LYS A 279 20.78 -11.54 1.27
C LYS A 279 21.69 -12.73 1.55
N ARG A 280 21.41 -13.88 0.94
CA ARG A 280 22.21 -15.10 1.10
C ARG A 280 23.64 -14.86 0.62
N ILE A 281 23.79 -14.19 -0.50
CA ILE A 281 25.09 -13.98 -1.15
C ILE A 281 26.02 -13.04 -0.37
N PHE A 282 25.48 -12.01 0.29
CA PHE A 282 26.31 -11.05 1.02
C PHE A 282 26.50 -11.38 2.50
N ARG A 283 25.76 -12.36 3.05
CA ARG A 283 25.82 -12.70 4.48
C ARG A 283 26.24 -14.15 4.76
N ASP A 284 26.21 -15.03 3.78
CA ASP A 284 26.65 -16.41 3.95
C ASP A 284 28.13 -16.53 3.56
N GLU A 285 28.97 -16.98 4.49
CA GLU A 285 30.40 -17.21 4.27
C GLU A 285 30.66 -18.37 3.28
N LYS A 286 29.62 -19.15 2.94
CA LYS A 286 29.71 -20.34 2.07
C LYS A 286 29.21 -20.14 0.65
N VAL A 287 29.15 -18.89 0.18
CA VAL A 287 28.68 -18.60 -1.17
C VAL A 287 29.64 -19.19 -2.19
N THR A 288 29.13 -20.11 -3.01
CA THR A 288 29.92 -20.76 -4.04
C THR A 288 30.00 -19.88 -5.28
N ARG A 289 31.00 -20.13 -6.12
CA ARG A 289 31.09 -19.50 -7.44
C ARG A 289 29.84 -19.75 -8.29
N HIS A 290 29.21 -20.92 -8.16
CA HIS A 290 27.97 -21.25 -8.87
C HIS A 290 26.79 -20.39 -8.42
N ASP A 291 26.64 -20.14 -7.12
CA ASP A 291 25.59 -19.24 -6.59
C ASP A 291 25.73 -17.81 -7.15
N LEU A 292 26.97 -17.31 -7.29
CA LEU A 292 27.24 -16.00 -7.87
C LEU A 292 26.91 -15.93 -9.36
N PHE A 293 27.17 -16.99 -10.13
CA PHE A 293 26.79 -17.06 -11.54
C PHE A 293 25.27 -17.07 -11.73
N GLN A 294 24.55 -17.88 -10.95
CA GLN A 294 23.08 -17.88 -10.98
C GLN A 294 22.52 -16.49 -10.68
N LEU A 295 23.10 -15.77 -9.72
CA LEU A 295 22.68 -14.40 -9.42
C LEU A 295 22.87 -13.47 -10.63
N VAL A 296 24.03 -13.51 -11.28
CA VAL A 296 24.31 -12.70 -12.48
C VAL A 296 23.34 -13.05 -13.61
N GLU A 297 23.09 -14.34 -13.86
CA GLU A 297 22.12 -14.80 -14.86
C GLU A 297 20.70 -14.28 -14.58
N MET A 298 20.29 -14.25 -13.30
CA MET A 298 18.98 -13.73 -12.89
C MET A 298 18.83 -12.22 -13.05
N VAL A 299 19.92 -11.45 -13.14
CA VAL A 299 19.89 -9.98 -13.29
C VAL A 299 20.65 -9.49 -14.52
N GLN A 300 20.90 -10.37 -15.50
CA GLN A 300 21.71 -10.06 -16.69
C GLN A 300 21.14 -8.94 -17.57
N ASP A 301 19.83 -8.69 -17.47
CA ASP A 301 19.13 -7.59 -18.13
C ASP A 301 19.33 -6.24 -17.42
N ASP A 302 19.89 -6.24 -16.21
CA ASP A 302 20.21 -5.07 -15.41
C ASP A 302 21.73 -4.96 -15.23
N ILE A 303 22.33 -4.16 -16.12
CA ILE A 303 23.77 -3.89 -16.16
C ILE A 303 24.27 -3.35 -14.81
N ASN A 304 23.50 -2.50 -14.12
CA ASN A 304 23.93 -1.92 -12.85
C ASN A 304 23.88 -2.94 -11.72
N ALA A 305 22.84 -3.78 -11.66
CA ALA A 305 22.79 -4.91 -10.73
C ALA A 305 23.97 -5.85 -10.95
N THR A 306 24.27 -6.18 -12.21
CA THR A 306 25.41 -7.02 -12.60
C THR A 306 26.74 -6.39 -12.17
N PHE A 307 26.99 -5.12 -12.48
CA PHE A 307 28.21 -4.42 -12.06
C PHE A 307 28.32 -4.33 -10.53
N SER A 308 27.23 -4.12 -9.81
CA SER A 308 27.25 -4.15 -8.34
C SER A 308 27.69 -5.50 -7.79
N ILE A 309 27.23 -6.62 -8.38
CA ILE A 309 27.68 -7.97 -7.98
C ILE A 309 29.18 -8.13 -8.24
N LEU A 310 29.62 -7.82 -9.47
CA LEU A 310 31.02 -7.97 -9.89
C LEU A 310 31.97 -7.10 -9.06
N ARG A 311 31.57 -5.85 -8.75
CA ARG A 311 32.34 -4.94 -7.90
C ARG A 311 32.48 -5.45 -6.48
N SER A 312 31.42 -6.05 -5.92
CA SER A 312 31.46 -6.61 -4.57
C SER A 312 32.18 -7.95 -4.49
N HIS A 313 32.28 -8.68 -5.61
CA HIS A 313 32.90 -9.99 -5.69
C HIS A 313 33.84 -10.06 -6.92
N PRO A 314 34.96 -9.32 -6.93
CA PRO A 314 35.86 -9.24 -8.09
C PRO A 314 36.45 -10.60 -8.51
N GLN A 315 36.48 -11.58 -7.60
CA GLN A 315 36.85 -12.96 -7.91
C GLN A 315 36.01 -13.62 -9.01
N ILE A 316 34.79 -13.13 -9.27
CA ILE A 316 33.95 -13.57 -10.40
C ILE A 316 34.63 -13.21 -11.72
N VAL A 317 35.23 -12.02 -11.82
CA VAL A 317 35.85 -11.49 -13.05
C VAL A 317 37.08 -12.30 -13.44
N ASN A 318 37.94 -12.66 -12.48
CA ASN A 318 39.12 -13.51 -12.72
C ASN A 318 38.78 -14.91 -13.24
N ALA A 319 37.52 -15.30 -13.08
CA ALA A 319 36.98 -16.60 -13.41
C ALA A 319 36.39 -16.63 -14.84
N PHE A 320 36.10 -15.46 -15.39
CA PHE A 320 35.74 -15.27 -16.77
C PHE A 320 37.00 -14.96 -17.57
N ASN A 321 37.41 -15.88 -18.45
CA ASN A 321 38.12 -15.48 -19.67
C ASN A 321 37.10 -14.74 -20.56
N LEU A 322 36.71 -13.53 -20.16
CA LEU A 322 35.63 -12.70 -20.74
C LEU A 322 35.96 -12.16 -22.15
N PHE A 323 36.98 -12.71 -22.82
CA PHE A 323 37.45 -12.31 -24.16
C PHE A 323 37.26 -13.40 -25.24
N GLU A 324 36.43 -14.42 -25.00
CA GLU A 324 36.00 -15.38 -26.04
C GLU A 324 34.49 -15.28 -26.35
N LEU A 325 33.96 -14.05 -26.51
CA LEU A 325 32.64 -13.78 -27.09
C LEU A 325 32.78 -12.92 -28.34
#